data_AF-A0A7S1T326-F1
#
_entry.id   AF-A0A7S1T326-F1
#
_cell.length_a   1.000
_cell.length_b   1.000
_cell.length_c   1.000
_cell.angle_alpha   90.00
_cell.angle_beta   90.00
_cell.angle_gamma   90.00
#
_symmetry.space_group_name_H-M   'P 1'
#
loop_
_entity.id
_entity.type
_entity.pdbx_description
1 polymer ?
#
loop_
_entity_poly.entity_id
_entity_poly.type
_entity_poly.pdbx_seq_one_letter_code
_entity_poly.pdbx_strand_id
1 'polypeptide(L)'
;MGGGQPVAVVLQLVTNIWALKFSLPTLDDFTVEHSRQARWQMGNSSSSASAQNSTNSSRTGGSRSLASVSEATASLDALQSRAEMYAMGELTRQLDYILASAVTSVNWAPEGPPAQMGVCSDYMEKAIIYMQKHLGQARSILPPAPLRKLCIGMIRHCAKTMLDTWQGTGIQKFNIHAVRQLDTNVEAMEMYTSSLSTHPPHDFLAEFATLRDLLSLLLSSMVEELPAAATLSSRYPHLVSSSPIMIDVAGILEKYRDANSSLLHRSGKQDGPRRKDVLEVVKQLREMAAT
;
A
#
# COMPACT_ATOMS: atom_id res chain seq x y z
N MET A 1 16.07 19.87 3.74
CA MET A 1 14.90 19.77 4.64
C MET A 1 13.83 20.70 4.10
N GLY A 2 12.93 20.17 3.27
CA GLY A 2 11.92 20.97 2.55
C GLY A 2 10.68 21.19 3.42
N GLY A 3 10.18 22.43 3.42
CA GLY A 3 8.94 22.83 4.09
C GLY A 3 7.70 22.21 3.44
N GLY A 4 7.47 20.92 3.71
CA GLY A 4 6.18 20.28 3.48
C GLY A 4 5.16 20.75 4.51
N GLN A 5 3.92 20.95 4.08
CA GLN A 5 2.80 21.14 5.01
C GLN A 5 2.73 19.93 5.97
N PRO A 6 2.43 20.12 7.27
CA PRO A 6 2.32 18.99 8.19
C PRO A 6 1.28 17.99 7.65
N VAL A 7 1.61 16.70 7.63
CA VAL A 7 0.69 15.64 7.14
C VAL A 7 -0.70 15.76 7.78
N ALA A 8 -0.77 16.15 9.05
CA ALA A 8 -2.03 16.42 9.75
C ALA A 8 -2.91 17.48 9.08
N VAL A 9 -2.32 18.56 8.54
CA VAL A 9 -3.06 19.62 7.82
C VAL A 9 -3.64 19.07 6.51
N VAL A 10 -2.90 18.23 5.81
CA VAL A 10 -3.36 17.60 4.56
C VAL A 10 -4.47 16.59 4.83
N LEU A 11 -4.35 15.79 5.89
CA LEU A 11 -5.41 14.88 6.32
C LEU A 11 -6.68 15.64 6.72
N GLN A 12 -6.54 16.77 7.42
CA GLN A 12 -7.67 17.64 7.73
C GLN A 12 -8.33 18.20 6.47
N LEU A 13 -7.54 18.58 5.46
CA LEU A 13 -8.06 19.03 4.18
C LEU A 13 -8.86 17.92 3.48
N VAL A 14 -8.38 16.67 3.49
CA VAL A 14 -9.12 15.51 2.95
C VAL A 14 -10.46 15.35 3.67
N THR A 15 -10.48 15.43 5.00
CA THR A 15 -11.72 15.35 5.79
C THR A 15 -12.69 16.49 5.47
N ASN A 16 -12.18 17.72 5.33
CA ASN A 16 -13.01 18.88 5.01
C ASN A 16 -13.63 18.76 3.60
N ILE A 17 -12.84 18.33 2.60
CA ILE A 17 -13.33 18.09 1.24
C ILE A 17 -14.40 16.99 1.23
N TRP A 18 -14.16 15.91 1.98
CA TRP A 18 -15.14 14.84 2.15
C TRP A 18 -16.44 15.37 2.75
N ALA A 19 -16.38 16.13 3.86
CA ALA A 19 -17.57 16.72 4.48
C ALA A 19 -18.33 17.66 3.52
N LEU A 20 -17.61 18.50 2.79
CA LEU A 20 -18.19 19.40 1.77
C LEU A 20 -18.91 18.61 0.69
N LYS A 21 -18.29 17.56 0.15
CA LYS A 21 -18.89 16.69 -0.87
C LYS A 21 -20.21 16.06 -0.39
N PHE A 22 -20.25 15.58 0.85
CA PHE A 22 -21.47 15.01 1.43
C PHE A 22 -22.55 16.05 1.72
N SER A 23 -22.19 17.32 1.89
CA SER A 23 -23.15 18.42 2.09
C SER A 23 -23.71 19.03 0.79
N LEU A 24 -23.07 18.78 -0.37
CA LEU A 24 -23.49 19.37 -1.65
C LEU A 24 -24.94 19.08 -2.05
N PRO A 25 -25.48 17.85 -1.90
CA PRO A 25 -26.90 17.59 -2.20
C PRO A 25 -27.84 18.43 -1.34
N THR A 26 -27.53 18.60 -0.06
CA THR A 26 -28.32 19.45 0.85
C THR A 26 -28.27 20.93 0.44
N LEU A 27 -27.12 21.37 -0.08
CA LEU A 27 -26.98 22.73 -0.60
C LEU A 27 -27.83 22.95 -1.87
N ASP A 28 -27.86 21.97 -2.77
CA ASP A 28 -28.70 22.01 -3.98
C ASP A 28 -30.19 22.04 -3.59
N ASP A 29 -30.63 21.15 -2.68
CA ASP A 29 -31.99 21.14 -2.14
C ASP A 29 -32.39 22.49 -1.52
N PHE A 30 -31.49 23.10 -0.73
CA PHE A 30 -31.69 24.42 -0.14
C PHE A 30 -31.87 25.50 -1.22
N THR A 31 -31.03 25.51 -2.26
CA THR A 31 -31.14 26.51 -3.34
C THR A 31 -32.42 26.34 -4.16
N VAL A 32 -32.86 25.10 -4.40
CA VAL A 32 -34.12 24.80 -5.07
C VAL A 32 -35.29 25.29 -4.24
N GLU A 33 -35.29 25.05 -2.93
CA GLU A 33 -36.38 25.45 -2.04
C GLU A 33 -36.45 26.97 -1.86
N HIS A 34 -35.31 27.65 -1.70
CA HIS A 34 -35.28 29.11 -1.63
C HIS A 34 -35.75 29.76 -2.95
N SER A 35 -35.41 29.16 -4.10
CA SER A 35 -35.91 29.60 -5.42
C SER A 35 -37.42 29.43 -5.55
N ARG A 36 -37.99 28.35 -4.99
CA ARG A 36 -39.45 28.14 -4.93
C ARG A 36 -40.12 29.19 -4.06
N GLN A 37 -39.61 29.43 -2.85
CA GLN A 37 -40.17 30.43 -1.92
C GLN A 37 -40.14 31.85 -2.50
N ALA A 38 -39.04 32.25 -3.15
CA ALA A 38 -38.96 33.53 -3.84
C ALA A 38 -40.01 33.68 -4.96
N ARG A 39 -40.26 32.61 -5.72
CA ARG A 39 -41.31 32.59 -6.76
C ARG A 39 -42.72 32.69 -6.15
N TRP A 40 -42.98 32.04 -5.03
CA TRP A 40 -44.27 32.15 -4.33
C TRP A 40 -44.54 33.56 -3.81
N GLN A 41 -43.52 34.25 -3.28
CA GLN A 41 -43.66 35.63 -2.80
C GLN A 41 -43.90 36.63 -3.95
N MET A 42 -43.27 36.43 -5.11
CA MET A 42 -43.51 37.27 -6.30
C MET A 42 -44.85 36.96 -6.98
N GLY A 43 -45.26 35.69 -7.04
CA GLY A 43 -46.53 35.29 -7.66
C GLY A 43 -47.78 35.71 -6.86
N ASN A 44 -47.63 35.92 -5.55
CA ASN A 44 -48.72 36.40 -4.69
C ASN A 44 -48.88 37.93 -4.70
N SER A 45 -47.97 38.65 -5.38
CA SER A 45 -48.02 40.12 -5.53
C SER A 45 -48.75 40.58 -6.80
N SER A 46 -49.26 39.63 -7.60
CA SER A 46 -49.93 39.90 -8.88
C SER A 46 -51.23 39.11 -9.01
N SER A 47 -52.15 39.29 -8.06
CA SER A 47 -53.54 38.86 -8.18
C SER A 47 -54.42 40.05 -8.59
N SER A 48 -54.26 40.49 -9.84
CA SER A 48 -55.32 41.20 -10.62
C SER A 48 -54.81 41.62 -12.01
N ALA A 49 -54.79 40.68 -12.97
CA ALA A 49 -55.02 41.00 -14.40
C ALA A 49 -55.11 39.72 -15.26
N SER A 50 -56.31 39.47 -15.78
CA SER A 50 -56.67 38.94 -17.09
C SER A 50 -55.92 37.74 -17.73
N ALA A 51 -56.76 36.80 -18.17
CA ALA A 51 -56.48 35.67 -19.04
C ALA A 51 -55.92 36.04 -20.44
N GLN A 52 -55.40 34.99 -21.11
CA GLN A 52 -54.97 34.85 -22.51
C GLN A 52 -53.52 35.28 -22.81
N ASN A 53 -52.64 34.31 -23.10
CA ASN A 53 -52.22 33.95 -24.47
C ASN A 53 -51.17 32.83 -24.45
N SER A 54 -50.99 32.23 -25.62
CA SER A 54 -50.32 30.98 -25.95
C SER A 54 -48.79 30.93 -25.76
N THR A 55 -48.28 29.72 -25.99
CA THR A 55 -46.96 29.35 -26.54
C THR A 55 -45.72 29.32 -25.64
N ASN A 56 -45.15 28.11 -25.56
CA ASN A 56 -43.72 27.80 -25.59
C ASN A 56 -42.79 28.67 -24.73
N SER A 57 -42.52 28.21 -23.51
CA SER A 57 -41.23 28.46 -22.87
C SER A 57 -40.79 27.22 -22.11
N SER A 58 -39.78 26.59 -22.68
CA SER A 58 -39.05 25.43 -22.19
C SER A 58 -38.68 25.52 -20.70
N ARG A 59 -39.07 24.49 -19.95
CA ARG A 59 -38.57 24.15 -18.62
C ARG A 59 -37.06 23.85 -18.71
N THR A 60 -36.19 24.85 -18.59
CA THR A 60 -34.71 24.68 -18.61
C THR A 60 -34.01 25.15 -17.33
N GLY A 61 -34.76 25.60 -16.32
CA GLY A 61 -34.19 26.09 -15.05
C GLY A 61 -33.54 25.00 -14.18
N GLY A 62 -33.95 23.74 -14.29
CA GLY A 62 -33.41 22.64 -13.46
C GLY A 62 -32.07 22.06 -13.96
N SER A 63 -31.81 22.12 -15.27
CA SER A 63 -30.64 21.46 -15.86
C SER A 63 -29.31 22.19 -15.62
N ARG A 64 -29.35 23.52 -15.35
CA ARG A 64 -28.13 24.29 -15.07
C ARG A 64 -27.60 24.07 -13.65
N SER A 65 -28.47 23.89 -12.65
CA SER A 65 -28.05 23.58 -11.26
C SER A 65 -27.34 22.24 -11.20
N LEU A 66 -27.97 21.20 -11.77
CA LEU A 66 -27.42 19.84 -11.78
C LEU A 66 -26.07 19.74 -12.53
N ALA A 67 -25.91 20.47 -13.64
CA ALA A 67 -24.62 20.53 -14.34
C ALA A 67 -23.54 21.20 -13.48
N SER A 68 -23.85 22.32 -12.81
CA SER A 68 -22.91 23.02 -11.93
C SER A 68 -22.54 22.23 -10.68
N VAL A 69 -23.49 21.48 -10.11
CA VAL A 69 -23.23 20.57 -8.97
C VAL A 69 -22.37 19.39 -9.42
N SER A 70 -22.61 18.84 -10.63
CA SER A 70 -21.78 17.76 -11.18
C SER A 70 -20.35 18.20 -11.48
N GLU A 71 -20.15 19.45 -11.91
CA GLU A 71 -18.82 20.02 -12.14
C GLU A 71 -18.11 20.33 -10.81
N ALA A 72 -18.85 20.85 -9.82
CA ALA A 72 -18.33 21.08 -8.48
C ALA A 72 -17.93 19.76 -7.79
N THR A 73 -18.74 18.70 -7.87
CA THR A 73 -18.38 17.38 -7.31
C THR A 73 -17.14 16.80 -8.00
N ALA A 74 -17.03 16.93 -9.33
CA ALA A 74 -15.86 16.49 -10.06
C ALA A 74 -14.58 17.25 -9.64
N SER A 75 -14.68 18.58 -9.45
CA SER A 75 -13.57 19.40 -8.98
C SER A 75 -13.12 19.03 -7.56
N LEU A 76 -14.07 18.76 -6.66
CA LEU A 76 -13.78 18.30 -5.30
C LEU A 76 -13.17 16.91 -5.28
N ASP A 77 -13.59 16.01 -6.18
CA ASP A 77 -13.00 14.68 -6.32
C ASP A 77 -11.54 14.74 -6.82
N ALA A 78 -11.25 15.64 -7.75
CA ALA A 78 -9.88 15.90 -8.20
C ALA A 78 -9.01 16.47 -7.06
N LEU A 79 -9.55 17.41 -6.27
CA LEU A 79 -8.85 17.99 -5.11
C LEU A 79 -8.62 16.95 -4.01
N GLN A 80 -9.63 16.14 -3.69
CA GLN A 80 -9.53 15.05 -2.71
C GLN A 80 -8.44 14.06 -3.14
N SER A 81 -8.48 13.60 -4.38
CA SER A 81 -7.49 12.66 -4.92
C SER A 81 -6.08 13.22 -4.86
N ARG A 82 -5.91 14.52 -5.15
CA ARG A 82 -4.60 15.19 -5.07
C ARG A 82 -4.10 15.33 -3.63
N ALA A 83 -4.97 15.66 -2.69
CA ALA A 83 -4.63 15.74 -1.28
C ALA A 83 -4.28 14.36 -0.69
N GLU A 84 -5.04 13.32 -1.04
CA GLU A 84 -4.76 11.93 -0.67
C GLU A 84 -3.40 11.48 -1.22
N MET A 85 -3.09 11.77 -2.49
CA MET A 85 -1.79 11.47 -3.09
C MET A 85 -0.63 12.18 -2.39
N TYR A 86 -0.80 13.46 -2.03
CA TYR A 86 0.24 14.21 -1.32
C TYR A 86 0.48 13.64 0.09
N ALA A 87 -0.59 13.35 0.83
CA ALA A 87 -0.49 12.74 2.16
C ALA A 87 0.19 11.37 2.09
N MET A 88 -0.21 10.53 1.14
CA MET A 88 0.43 9.23 0.90
C MET A 88 1.91 9.41 0.57
N GLY A 89 2.25 10.29 -0.38
CA GLY A 89 3.62 10.50 -0.83
C GLY A 89 4.58 10.96 0.27
N GLU A 90 4.14 11.84 1.17
CA GLU A 90 4.98 12.24 2.30
C GLU A 90 5.11 11.12 3.34
N LEU A 91 4.03 10.37 3.59
CA LEU A 91 4.05 9.25 4.53
C LEU A 91 4.96 8.11 4.06
N THR A 92 4.90 7.78 2.76
CA THR A 92 5.71 6.73 2.14
C THR A 92 7.16 7.15 2.00
N ARG A 93 7.45 8.42 1.67
CA ARG A 93 8.83 8.93 1.59
C ARG A 93 9.60 8.79 2.91
N GLN A 94 8.95 9.02 4.03
CA GLN A 94 9.57 8.83 5.35
C GLN A 94 9.73 7.35 5.70
N LEU A 95 8.75 6.51 5.31
CA LEU A 95 8.87 5.06 5.44
C LEU A 95 10.08 4.54 4.64
N ASP A 96 10.27 5.03 3.43
CA ASP A 96 11.42 4.70 2.57
C ASP A 96 12.74 5.06 3.25
N TYR A 97 12.81 6.22 3.90
CA TYR A 97 14.01 6.60 4.66
C TYR A 97 14.30 5.63 5.81
N ILE A 98 13.28 5.20 6.54
CA ILE A 98 13.43 4.23 7.64
C ILE A 98 13.86 2.87 7.08
N LEU A 99 13.22 2.37 6.03
CA LEU A 99 13.54 1.08 5.44
C LEU A 99 14.91 1.07 4.75
N ALA A 100 15.32 2.17 4.10
CA ALA A 100 16.64 2.32 3.51
C ALA A 100 17.78 2.23 4.54
N SER A 101 17.52 2.61 5.80
CA SER A 101 18.52 2.48 6.88
C SER A 101 18.95 1.02 7.12
N ALA A 102 18.08 0.06 6.77
CA ALA A 102 18.37 -1.38 6.88
C ALA A 102 19.64 -1.79 6.14
N VAL A 103 19.94 -1.17 4.99
CA VAL A 103 21.14 -1.45 4.19
C VAL A 103 22.41 -1.27 5.04
N THR A 104 22.44 -0.24 5.89
CA THR A 104 23.62 0.12 6.69
C THR A 104 23.59 -0.43 8.11
N SER A 105 22.41 -0.65 8.69
CA SER A 105 22.27 -1.02 10.10
C SER A 105 22.21 -2.52 10.34
N VAL A 106 21.93 -3.33 9.31
CA VAL A 106 21.75 -4.78 9.42
C VAL A 106 23.02 -5.50 8.99
N ASN A 107 23.44 -6.48 9.78
CA ASN A 107 24.41 -7.46 9.32
C ASN A 107 23.69 -8.48 8.43
N TRP A 108 23.95 -8.43 7.12
CA TRP A 108 23.30 -9.30 6.13
C TRP A 108 23.94 -10.68 6.02
N ALA A 109 25.14 -10.88 6.56
CA ALA A 109 25.82 -12.17 6.59
C ALA A 109 26.36 -12.50 8.00
N PRO A 110 25.48 -12.59 9.01
CA PRO A 110 25.89 -12.87 10.38
C PRO A 110 26.45 -14.29 10.50
N GLU A 111 27.48 -14.47 11.32
CA GLU A 111 28.16 -15.76 11.49
C GLU A 111 27.31 -16.82 12.19
N GLY A 112 26.22 -16.40 12.86
CA GLY A 112 25.31 -17.28 13.58
C GLY A 112 23.87 -16.77 13.55
N PRO A 113 22.94 -17.51 14.19
CA PRO A 113 21.54 -17.10 14.27
C PRO A 113 21.37 -15.76 14.99
N PRO A 114 20.25 -15.04 14.76
CA PRO A 114 19.97 -13.80 15.45
C PRO A 114 20.10 -13.94 16.98
N ALA A 115 20.72 -12.94 17.63
CA ALA A 115 20.99 -12.96 19.07
C ALA A 115 19.71 -13.02 19.92
N GLN A 116 18.59 -12.52 19.38
CA GLN A 116 17.26 -12.56 20.00
C GLN A 116 16.27 -13.17 19.03
N MET A 117 15.97 -14.45 19.20
CA MET A 117 14.98 -15.14 18.39
C MET A 117 13.58 -14.57 18.68
N GLY A 118 12.82 -14.25 17.63
CA GLY A 118 11.46 -13.70 17.73
C GLY A 118 11.38 -12.18 17.91
N VAL A 119 12.51 -11.47 17.94
CA VAL A 119 12.54 -10.01 17.99
C VAL A 119 12.84 -9.48 16.58
N CYS A 120 11.98 -8.59 16.07
CA CYS A 120 12.24 -7.91 14.80
C CYS A 120 13.40 -6.92 14.93
N SER A 121 14.09 -6.65 13.84
CA SER A 121 15.19 -5.69 13.81
C SER A 121 14.75 -4.26 14.12
N ASP A 122 15.65 -3.44 14.66
CA ASP A 122 15.42 -2.03 15.01
C ASP A 122 14.80 -1.19 13.89
N TYR A 123 15.21 -1.40 12.62
CA TYR A 123 14.66 -0.63 11.51
C TYR A 123 13.19 -0.98 11.25
N MET A 124 12.83 -2.26 11.42
CA MET A 124 11.47 -2.74 11.25
C MET A 124 10.58 -2.27 12.41
N GLU A 125 11.10 -2.33 13.64
CA GLU A 125 10.41 -1.77 14.81
C GLU A 125 10.13 -0.28 14.62
N LYS A 126 11.11 0.50 14.16
CA LYS A 126 10.92 1.92 13.83
C LYS A 126 9.87 2.15 12.74
N ALA A 127 9.83 1.30 11.71
CA ALA A 127 8.82 1.37 10.65
C ALA A 127 7.41 1.10 11.21
N ILE A 128 7.27 0.08 12.06
CA ILE A 128 5.99 -0.24 12.73
C ILE A 128 5.54 0.92 13.63
N ILE A 129 6.43 1.45 14.48
CA ILE A 129 6.11 2.59 15.36
C ILE A 129 5.70 3.82 14.53
N TYR A 130 6.41 4.08 13.43
CA TYR A 130 6.08 5.18 12.52
C TYR A 130 4.66 5.00 11.92
N MET A 131 4.36 3.82 11.37
CA MET A 131 3.04 3.52 10.83
C MET A 131 1.96 3.61 11.92
N GLN A 132 2.19 3.04 13.11
CA GLN A 132 1.28 3.10 14.25
C GLN A 132 0.92 4.54 14.61
N LYS A 133 1.92 5.40 14.74
CA LYS A 133 1.73 6.81 15.07
C LYS A 133 0.90 7.53 14.01
N HIS A 134 1.27 7.40 12.74
CA HIS A 134 0.65 8.18 11.67
C HIS A 134 -0.72 7.65 11.24
N LEU A 135 -0.90 6.32 11.18
CA LEU A 135 -2.21 5.72 10.95
C LEU A 135 -3.14 5.94 12.14
N GLY A 136 -2.61 5.95 13.37
CA GLY A 136 -3.38 6.34 14.56
C GLY A 136 -3.89 7.78 14.50
N GLN A 137 -3.05 8.73 14.06
CA GLN A 137 -3.45 10.12 13.81
C GLN A 137 -4.44 10.23 12.64
N ALA A 138 -4.22 9.50 11.56
CA ALA A 138 -5.14 9.49 10.43
C ALA A 138 -6.50 8.93 10.84
N ARG A 139 -6.55 7.93 11.72
CA ARG A 139 -7.80 7.35 12.23
C ARG A 139 -8.63 8.32 13.07
N SER A 140 -8.01 9.28 13.75
CA SER A 140 -8.76 10.30 14.51
C SER A 140 -9.29 11.44 13.64
N ILE A 141 -8.75 11.62 12.43
CA ILE A 141 -9.07 12.75 11.55
C ILE A 141 -9.91 12.31 10.34
N LEU A 142 -9.58 11.18 9.72
CA LEU A 142 -10.16 10.74 8.45
C LEU A 142 -11.44 9.92 8.64
N PRO A 143 -12.41 10.05 7.71
CA PRO A 143 -13.53 9.12 7.59
C PRO A 143 -13.06 7.69 7.22
N PRO A 144 -13.89 6.66 7.44
CA PRO A 144 -13.50 5.26 7.24
C PRO A 144 -13.03 4.90 5.83
N ALA A 145 -13.61 5.51 4.78
CA ALA A 145 -13.28 5.18 3.40
C ALA A 145 -11.89 5.71 2.96
N PRO A 146 -11.56 7.02 3.14
CA PRO A 146 -10.20 7.52 2.91
C PRO A 146 -9.15 6.85 3.82
N LEU A 147 -9.49 6.59 5.09
CA LEU A 147 -8.60 5.90 6.02
C LEU A 147 -8.21 4.51 5.49
N ARG A 148 -9.18 3.73 5.01
CA ARG A 148 -8.92 2.40 4.46
C ARG A 148 -7.96 2.46 3.27
N LYS A 149 -8.18 3.38 2.34
CA LYS A 149 -7.28 3.56 1.18
C LYS A 149 -5.86 3.93 1.63
N LEU A 150 -5.74 4.80 2.63
CA LEU A 150 -4.46 5.18 3.21
C LEU A 150 -3.73 3.97 3.83
N CYS A 151 -4.42 3.16 4.63
CA CYS A 151 -3.85 1.94 5.22
C CYS A 151 -3.36 0.96 4.14
N ILE A 152 -4.21 0.63 3.15
CA ILE A 152 -3.84 -0.28 2.06
C ILE A 152 -2.61 0.24 1.31
N GLY A 153 -2.62 1.53 0.95
CA GLY A 153 -1.52 2.12 0.20
C GLY A 153 -0.21 2.13 0.97
N MET A 154 -0.23 2.44 2.27
CA MET A 154 0.97 2.41 3.10
C MET A 154 1.50 0.98 3.30
N ILE A 155 0.62 0.00 3.52
CA ILE A 155 1.01 -1.41 3.70
C ILE A 155 1.61 -1.97 2.40
N ARG A 156 0.94 -1.75 1.27
CA ARG A 156 1.45 -2.12 -0.06
C ARG A 156 2.80 -1.49 -0.35
N HIS A 157 2.93 -0.19 -0.07
CA HIS A 157 4.19 0.53 -0.25
C HIS A 157 5.29 -0.06 0.64
N CYS A 158 4.99 -0.38 1.90
CA CYS A 158 5.93 -1.05 2.80
C CYS A 158 6.42 -2.39 2.24
N ALA A 159 5.50 -3.27 1.84
CA ALA A 159 5.85 -4.57 1.28
C ALA A 159 6.71 -4.43 0.01
N LYS A 160 6.35 -3.49 -0.87
CA LYS A 160 7.14 -3.19 -2.07
C LYS A 160 8.53 -2.66 -1.71
N THR A 161 8.64 -1.66 -0.84
CA THR A 161 9.93 -1.08 -0.45
C THR A 161 10.82 -2.11 0.25
N MET A 162 10.27 -3.06 1.00
CA MET A 162 11.04 -4.18 1.55
C MET A 162 11.66 -5.03 0.44
N LEU A 163 10.87 -5.41 -0.57
CA LEU A 163 11.35 -6.16 -1.72
C LEU A 163 12.42 -5.38 -2.51
N ASP A 164 12.15 -4.10 -2.81
CA ASP A 164 13.08 -3.19 -3.50
C ASP A 164 14.39 -3.06 -2.72
N THR A 165 14.32 -2.98 -1.39
CA THR A 165 15.52 -2.88 -0.53
C THR A 165 16.37 -4.15 -0.63
N TRP A 166 15.74 -5.33 -0.64
CA TRP A 166 16.42 -6.61 -0.78
C TRP A 166 17.06 -6.79 -2.16
N GLN A 167 16.38 -6.34 -3.21
CA GLN A 167 16.88 -6.35 -4.58
C GLN A 167 17.95 -5.27 -4.84
N GLY A 168 17.91 -4.15 -4.11
CA GLY A 168 18.78 -2.99 -4.31
C GLY A 168 20.28 -3.30 -4.16
N THR A 169 21.13 -2.50 -4.81
CA THR A 169 22.59 -2.71 -4.85
C THR A 169 23.29 -2.60 -3.49
N GLY A 170 22.61 -2.03 -2.49
CA GLY A 170 23.13 -1.89 -1.13
C GLY A 170 23.39 -3.23 -0.42
N ILE A 171 22.60 -4.26 -0.73
CA ILE A 171 22.77 -5.60 -0.17
C ILE A 171 23.45 -6.46 -1.22
N GLN A 172 24.74 -6.75 -1.03
CA GLN A 172 25.51 -7.55 -1.98
C GLN A 172 25.28 -9.05 -1.80
N LYS A 173 25.18 -9.51 -0.55
CA LYS A 173 25.06 -10.92 -0.17
C LYS A 173 24.28 -11.03 1.12
N PHE A 174 23.50 -12.09 1.26
CA PHE A 174 22.89 -12.47 2.54
C PHE A 174 22.93 -13.98 2.76
N ASN A 175 22.83 -14.42 4.01
CA ASN A 175 22.83 -15.85 4.37
C ASN A 175 21.51 -16.26 5.04
N ILE A 176 21.37 -17.54 5.37
CA ILE A 176 20.17 -18.11 5.97
C ILE A 176 19.78 -17.46 7.31
N HIS A 177 20.75 -17.00 8.10
CA HIS A 177 20.48 -16.32 9.37
C HIS A 177 19.87 -14.94 9.16
N ALA A 178 20.32 -14.20 8.13
CA ALA A 178 19.66 -12.97 7.72
C ALA A 178 18.25 -13.25 7.16
N VAL A 179 18.05 -14.33 6.39
CA VAL A 179 16.71 -14.74 5.93
C VAL A 179 15.77 -15.00 7.10
N ARG A 180 16.23 -15.70 8.16
CA ARG A 180 15.43 -15.92 9.39
C ARG A 180 15.04 -14.60 10.06
N GLN A 181 15.95 -13.62 10.11
CA GLN A 181 15.63 -12.30 10.65
C GLN A 181 14.60 -11.55 9.77
N LEU A 182 14.71 -11.66 8.45
CA LEU A 182 13.74 -11.08 7.52
C LEU A 182 12.36 -11.71 7.69
N ASP A 183 12.27 -13.00 7.95
CA ASP A 183 11.02 -13.70 8.23
C ASP A 183 10.36 -13.18 9.52
N THR A 184 11.13 -13.03 10.60
CA THR A 184 10.65 -12.38 11.84
C THR A 184 10.20 -10.93 11.60
N ASN A 185 10.88 -10.19 10.71
CA ASN A 185 10.50 -8.82 10.37
C ASN A 185 9.17 -8.77 9.60
N VAL A 186 8.95 -9.66 8.64
CA VAL A 186 7.68 -9.76 7.91
C VAL A 186 6.56 -10.19 8.85
N GLU A 187 6.81 -11.16 9.73
CA GLU A 187 5.83 -11.61 10.73
C GLU A 187 5.41 -10.49 11.68
N ALA A 188 6.37 -9.69 12.18
CA ALA A 188 6.07 -8.53 13.02
C ALA A 188 5.18 -7.50 12.30
N MET A 189 5.45 -7.25 11.03
CA MET A 189 4.63 -6.35 10.21
C MET A 189 3.23 -6.93 9.98
N GLU A 190 3.11 -8.21 9.67
CA GLU A 190 1.82 -8.89 9.49
C GLU A 190 0.96 -8.87 10.76
N MET A 191 1.56 -9.13 11.93
CA MET A 191 0.89 -8.98 13.22
C MET A 191 0.36 -7.56 13.42
N TYR A 192 1.16 -6.55 13.08
CA TYR A 192 0.72 -5.16 13.12
C TYR A 192 -0.43 -4.90 12.14
N THR A 193 -0.33 -5.34 10.88
CA THR A 193 -1.40 -5.11 9.89
C THR A 193 -2.70 -5.83 10.25
N SER A 194 -2.62 -7.00 10.87
CA SER A 194 -3.77 -7.72 11.41
C SER A 194 -4.49 -6.90 12.49
N SER A 195 -3.75 -6.15 13.31
CA SER A 195 -4.31 -5.25 14.32
C SER A 195 -5.01 -4.01 13.73
N LEU A 196 -4.74 -3.67 12.46
CA LEU A 196 -5.38 -2.56 11.75
C LEU A 196 -6.74 -2.93 11.14
N SER A 197 -7.11 -4.23 11.13
CA SER A 197 -8.33 -4.70 10.46
C SER A 197 -9.58 -3.96 10.95
N THR A 198 -10.09 -3.08 10.09
CA THR A 198 -11.38 -2.40 10.23
C THR A 198 -12.41 -3.07 9.32
N HIS A 199 -13.68 -3.15 9.74
CA HIS A 199 -14.75 -3.69 8.91
C HIS A 199 -15.02 -2.85 7.63
N PRO A 200 -15.34 -3.49 6.48
CA PRO A 200 -15.21 -4.91 6.18
C PRO A 200 -13.73 -5.33 6.06
N PRO A 201 -13.39 -6.59 6.40
CA PRO A 201 -12.00 -7.06 6.45
C PRO A 201 -11.40 -6.98 5.05
N HIS A 202 -10.51 -6.02 4.83
CA HIS A 202 -9.55 -6.13 3.75
C HIS A 202 -8.46 -7.08 4.25
N ASP A 203 -8.13 -8.09 3.46
CA ASP A 203 -6.99 -8.94 3.77
C ASP A 203 -5.71 -8.16 3.46
N PHE A 204 -5.26 -7.36 4.42
CA PHE A 204 -3.99 -6.64 4.32
C PHE A 204 -2.80 -7.58 4.15
N LEU A 205 -2.94 -8.85 4.57
CA LEU A 205 -1.88 -9.85 4.48
C LEU A 205 -1.59 -10.25 3.03
N ALA A 206 -2.56 -10.09 2.13
CA ALA A 206 -2.37 -10.34 0.71
C ALA A 206 -1.24 -9.47 0.10
N GLU A 207 -0.95 -8.29 0.67
CA GLU A 207 0.15 -7.42 0.22
C GLU A 207 1.54 -8.00 0.57
N PHE A 208 1.64 -8.91 1.53
CA PHE A 208 2.89 -9.59 1.92
C PHE A 208 3.08 -10.96 1.26
N ALA A 209 2.12 -11.43 0.46
CA ALA A 209 2.12 -12.78 -0.10
C ALA A 209 3.40 -13.10 -0.90
N THR A 210 3.88 -12.16 -1.71
CA THR A 210 5.14 -12.33 -2.46
C THR A 210 6.36 -12.46 -1.55
N LEU A 211 6.44 -11.67 -0.47
CA LEU A 211 7.52 -11.76 0.51
C LEU A 211 7.48 -13.10 1.25
N ARG A 212 6.29 -13.57 1.62
CA ARG A 212 6.08 -14.87 2.28
C ARG A 212 6.46 -16.04 1.39
N ASP A 213 6.07 -16.03 0.12
CA ASP A 213 6.49 -17.08 -0.83
C ASP A 213 8.02 -17.09 -1.00
N LEU A 214 8.65 -15.92 -1.09
CA LEU A 214 10.10 -15.79 -1.22
C LEU A 214 10.84 -16.32 0.02
N LEU A 215 10.38 -15.93 1.21
CA LEU A 215 10.96 -16.39 2.47
C LEU A 215 10.74 -17.89 2.68
N SER A 216 9.55 -18.38 2.35
CA SER A 216 9.23 -19.81 2.41
C SER A 216 10.10 -20.62 1.45
N LEU A 217 10.43 -20.10 0.27
CA LEU A 217 11.36 -20.74 -0.65
C LEU A 217 12.79 -20.75 -0.08
N LEU A 218 13.28 -19.64 0.48
CA LEU A 218 14.62 -19.53 1.04
C LEU A 218 14.81 -20.26 2.37
N LEU A 219 13.75 -20.53 3.11
CA LEU A 219 13.75 -21.32 4.35
C LEU A 219 13.42 -22.79 4.12
N SER A 220 12.91 -23.15 2.95
CA SER A 220 12.58 -24.53 2.60
C SER A 220 13.85 -25.36 2.42
N SER A 221 13.85 -26.55 3.04
CA SER A 221 14.86 -27.59 2.80
C SER A 221 14.62 -28.36 1.49
N MET A 222 13.49 -28.15 0.81
CA MET A 222 13.05 -28.91 -0.36
C MET A 222 13.14 -28.13 -1.68
N VAL A 223 14.03 -27.15 -1.77
CA VAL A 223 14.25 -26.41 -3.03
C VAL A 223 14.74 -27.34 -4.15
N GLU A 224 15.36 -28.46 -3.79
CA GLU A 224 15.75 -29.54 -4.72
C GLU A 224 14.58 -30.21 -5.44
N GLU A 225 13.37 -30.16 -4.87
CA GLU A 225 12.14 -30.74 -5.45
C GLU A 225 11.41 -29.75 -6.38
N LEU A 226 12.02 -28.60 -6.70
CA LEU A 226 11.53 -27.61 -7.66
C LEU A 226 12.19 -27.70 -9.07
N PRO A 227 12.54 -28.88 -9.64
CA PRO A 227 13.17 -28.91 -10.96
C PRO A 227 12.21 -28.57 -12.11
N ALA A 228 10.92 -28.31 -11.85
CA ALA A 228 9.92 -28.02 -12.87
C ALA A 228 9.22 -26.66 -12.65
N ALA A 229 9.16 -25.84 -13.69
CA ALA A 229 8.44 -24.57 -13.69
C ALA A 229 6.97 -24.70 -13.22
N ALA A 230 6.31 -25.81 -13.54
CA ALA A 230 4.93 -26.07 -13.12
C ALA A 230 4.78 -26.28 -11.59
N THR A 231 5.80 -26.84 -10.91
CA THR A 231 5.76 -27.02 -9.45
C THR A 231 6.07 -25.71 -8.73
N LEU A 232 6.92 -24.86 -9.32
CA LEU A 232 7.19 -23.51 -8.82
C LEU A 232 5.93 -22.64 -8.84
N SER A 233 5.21 -22.60 -9.98
CA SER A 233 3.94 -21.85 -10.10
C SER A 233 2.84 -22.37 -9.17
N SER A 234 2.84 -23.67 -8.89
CA SER A 234 1.85 -24.30 -8.00
C SER A 234 2.14 -24.02 -6.53
N ARG A 235 3.41 -24.09 -6.12
CA ARG A 235 3.83 -23.97 -4.71
C ARG A 235 4.04 -22.51 -4.27
N TYR A 236 4.42 -21.63 -5.19
CA TYR A 236 4.71 -20.22 -4.95
C TYR A 236 4.08 -19.33 -6.03
N PRO A 237 2.74 -19.25 -6.08
CA PRO A 237 2.03 -18.57 -7.16
C PRO A 237 2.33 -17.06 -7.20
N HIS A 238 2.65 -16.43 -6.07
CA HIS A 238 2.87 -14.99 -6.01
C HIS A 238 4.26 -14.58 -6.55
N LEU A 239 5.22 -15.50 -6.62
CA LEU A 239 6.51 -15.25 -7.25
C LEU A 239 6.42 -15.24 -8.78
N VAL A 240 5.48 -16.00 -9.33
CA VAL A 240 5.27 -16.16 -10.78
C VAL A 240 4.15 -15.24 -11.30
N SER A 241 3.56 -14.42 -10.43
CA SER A 241 2.39 -13.62 -10.77
C SER A 241 2.62 -12.59 -11.90
N SER A 242 3.85 -12.08 -12.06
CA SER A 242 4.18 -11.13 -13.14
C SER A 242 5.67 -11.13 -13.47
N SER A 243 6.00 -10.84 -14.73
CA SER A 243 7.39 -10.70 -15.22
C SER A 243 8.29 -9.78 -14.36
N PRO A 244 7.87 -8.56 -13.94
CA PRO A 244 8.72 -7.72 -13.09
C PRO A 244 9.01 -8.38 -11.73
N ILE A 245 8.00 -8.98 -11.09
CA ILE A 245 8.18 -9.69 -9.81
C ILE A 245 9.17 -10.84 -9.96
N MET A 246 9.07 -11.62 -11.05
CA MET A 246 9.99 -12.72 -11.32
C MET A 246 11.44 -12.23 -11.45
N ILE A 247 11.68 -11.11 -12.13
CA ILE A 247 13.02 -10.51 -12.29
C ILE A 247 13.55 -10.00 -10.95
N ASP A 248 12.71 -9.32 -10.16
CA ASP A 248 13.10 -8.78 -8.86
C ASP A 248 13.46 -9.90 -7.88
N VAL A 249 12.61 -10.93 -7.81
CA VAL A 249 12.85 -12.13 -7.00
C VAL A 249 14.11 -12.87 -7.44
N ALA A 250 14.31 -13.06 -8.75
CA ALA A 250 15.52 -13.68 -9.28
C ALA A 250 16.78 -12.89 -8.86
N GLY A 251 16.73 -11.55 -8.93
CA GLY A 251 17.83 -10.69 -8.47
C GLY A 251 18.10 -10.80 -6.96
N ILE A 252 17.08 -11.02 -6.14
CA ILE A 252 17.25 -11.27 -4.70
C ILE A 252 17.89 -12.66 -4.47
N LEU A 253 17.38 -13.70 -5.13
CA LEU A 253 17.88 -15.07 -4.99
C LEU A 253 19.34 -15.22 -5.44
N GLU A 254 19.81 -14.45 -6.44
CA GLU A 254 21.22 -14.45 -6.87
C GLU A 254 22.20 -14.01 -5.77
N LYS A 255 21.73 -13.16 -4.86
CA LYS A 255 22.52 -12.63 -3.74
C LYS A 255 22.59 -13.60 -2.56
N TYR A 256 21.74 -14.63 -2.53
CA TYR A 256 21.76 -15.63 -1.49
C TYR A 256 23.09 -16.39 -1.48
N ARG A 257 23.75 -16.39 -0.33
CA ARG A 257 25.01 -17.11 -0.09
C ARG A 257 24.75 -18.24 0.89
N ASP A 258 25.21 -19.43 0.52
CA ASP A 258 25.27 -20.54 1.46
C ASP A 258 26.15 -20.17 2.64
N ALA A 259 25.62 -20.32 3.85
CA ALA A 259 26.37 -20.21 5.10
C ALA A 259 27.62 -21.11 5.10
N ASN A 260 27.63 -22.16 4.26
CA ASN A 260 28.68 -23.18 4.20
C ASN A 260 29.81 -22.93 3.18
N SER A 261 29.95 -21.73 2.62
CA SER A 261 31.03 -21.47 1.63
C SER A 261 32.44 -21.32 2.24
N SER A 262 32.60 -21.26 3.56
CA SER A 262 33.92 -21.32 4.20
C SER A 262 34.02 -22.46 5.22
N LEU A 263 34.77 -23.49 4.84
CA LEU A 263 35.65 -24.25 5.73
C LEU A 263 35.04 -24.74 7.05
N LEU A 264 34.17 -25.76 7.04
CA LEU A 264 34.09 -26.79 8.10
C LEU A 264 32.97 -27.79 7.79
N HIS A 265 33.29 -28.79 6.96
CA HIS A 265 32.57 -30.05 7.00
C HIS A 265 32.92 -30.76 8.31
N ARG A 266 32.06 -30.62 9.33
CA ARG A 266 31.90 -31.61 10.41
C ARG A 266 30.65 -31.25 11.20
N SER A 267 29.68 -32.16 11.15
CA SER A 267 28.45 -32.19 11.96
C SER A 267 27.21 -31.47 11.38
N GLY A 268 26.43 -32.25 10.63
CA GLY A 268 24.99 -32.42 10.87
C GLY A 268 24.03 -31.25 10.62
N LYS A 269 23.20 -31.42 9.59
CA LYS A 269 22.03 -30.61 9.16
C LYS A 269 22.37 -29.31 8.42
N GLN A 270 22.05 -29.32 7.14
CA GLN A 270 22.09 -28.15 6.29
C GLN A 270 20.89 -27.27 6.65
N ASP A 271 21.16 -26.09 7.20
CA ASP A 271 20.16 -25.23 7.82
C ASP A 271 19.30 -24.40 6.83
N GLY A 272 19.51 -24.62 5.52
CA GLY A 272 18.82 -23.95 4.42
C GLY A 272 19.16 -24.56 3.05
N PRO A 273 18.53 -24.08 1.96
CA PRO A 273 18.70 -24.62 0.61
C PRO A 273 20.13 -24.40 0.10
N ARG A 274 20.59 -25.28 -0.80
CA ARG A 274 21.91 -25.14 -1.44
C ARG A 274 21.85 -24.04 -2.49
N ARG A 275 22.92 -23.26 -2.62
CA ARG A 275 23.02 -22.17 -3.61
C ARG A 275 22.83 -22.67 -5.04
N LYS A 276 23.24 -23.90 -5.35
CA LYS A 276 23.05 -24.49 -6.68
C LYS A 276 21.57 -24.59 -7.05
N ASP A 277 20.75 -25.05 -6.11
CA ASP A 277 19.32 -25.26 -6.33
C ASP A 277 18.59 -23.92 -6.43
N VAL A 278 18.99 -22.95 -5.59
CA VAL A 278 18.50 -21.56 -5.68
C VAL A 278 18.82 -20.93 -7.04
N LEU A 279 20.02 -21.16 -7.59
CA LEU A 279 20.40 -20.65 -8.91
C LEU A 279 19.64 -21.32 -10.06
N GLU A 280 19.25 -22.58 -9.92
CA GLU A 280 18.39 -23.24 -10.92
C GLU A 280 16.99 -22.60 -10.92
N VAL A 281 16.44 -22.29 -9.73
CA VAL A 281 15.18 -21.53 -9.62
C VAL A 281 15.31 -20.13 -10.24
N VAL A 282 16.43 -19.43 -10.02
CA VAL A 282 16.71 -18.13 -10.67
C VAL A 282 16.64 -18.24 -12.19
N LYS A 283 17.26 -19.27 -12.76
CA LYS A 283 17.26 -19.52 -14.19
C LYS A 283 15.84 -19.75 -14.71
N GLN A 284 15.07 -20.59 -14.03
CA GLN A 284 13.67 -20.85 -14.38
C GLN A 284 12.80 -19.59 -14.31
N LEU A 285 12.91 -18.78 -13.25
CA LEU A 285 12.17 -17.53 -13.12
C LEU A 285 12.47 -16.57 -14.28
N ARG A 286 13.73 -16.50 -14.73
CA ARG A 286 14.10 -15.68 -15.89
C ARG A 286 13.60 -16.24 -17.21
N GLU A 287 13.63 -17.55 -17.38
CA GLU A 287 13.06 -18.20 -18.57
C GLU A 287 11.55 -17.94 -18.67
N MET A 288 10.83 -18.05 -17.55
CA MET A 288 9.39 -17.77 -17.47
C MET A 288 9.06 -16.28 -17.60
N ALA A 289 9.96 -15.38 -17.19
CA ALA A 289 9.79 -13.95 -17.37
C ALA A 289 10.01 -13.49 -18.82
N ALA A 290 10.72 -14.28 -19.62
CA ALA A 290 11.03 -14.01 -21.02
C ALA A 290 9.97 -14.53 -22.01
N THR A 291 9.08 -15.42 -21.56
CA THR A 291 7.91 -15.91 -22.32
C THR A 291 6.71 -15.00 -22.15
#